data_AF-A0A7S7NN94-F1
#
_entry.id   AF-A0A7S7NN94-F1
#
_cell.length_a   1.000
_cell.length_b   1.000
_cell.length_c   1.000
_cell.angle_alpha   90.00
_cell.angle_beta   90.00
_cell.angle_gamma   90.00
#
_symmetry.space_group_name_H-M   'P 1'
#
loop_
_entity.id
_entity.type
_entity.pdbx_description
1 polymer ?
#
loop_
_entity_poly.entity_id
_entity_poly.type
_entity_poly.pdbx_seq_one_letter_code
_entity_poly.pdbx_strand_id
1 'polypeptide(L)'
;MGSPAAVGPLTYTVLDTEWKESLEGSLGAKLPEHRFLVVNVSITNGSGGDVNVPLLALIDADGKEYREMDKGEGVAQWLGLLRPVPPAQTLNGHILFDVPLGGYKLRISSGGDAESETTALVDLPLRVEAPPIKGVDSLATPASPK
;
A
#
# COMPACT_ATOMS: atom_id res chain seq x y z
N MET A 1 3.37 -7.66 -6.57
CA MET A 1 2.99 -9.05 -6.30
C MET A 1 4.03 -9.69 -5.39
N GLY A 2 3.72 -9.70 -4.09
CA GLY A 2 4.54 -10.31 -3.05
C GLY A 2 4.07 -11.72 -2.67
N SER A 3 4.90 -12.43 -1.93
CA SER A 3 4.55 -13.72 -1.31
C SER A 3 3.70 -13.51 -0.06
N PRO A 4 2.77 -14.43 0.26
CA PRO A 4 2.03 -14.39 1.52
C PRO A 4 2.98 -14.44 2.72
N ALA A 5 2.73 -13.58 3.71
CA ALA A 5 3.46 -13.52 4.97
C ALA A 5 2.48 -13.74 6.13
N ALA A 6 2.69 -14.79 6.91
CA ALA A 6 1.87 -15.13 8.05
C ALA A 6 2.41 -14.51 9.34
N VAL A 7 1.51 -13.99 10.16
CA VAL A 7 1.80 -13.44 11.50
C VAL A 7 0.61 -13.75 12.41
N GLY A 8 0.83 -14.65 13.37
CA GLY A 8 -0.26 -15.19 14.20
C GLY A 8 -1.41 -15.77 13.36
N PRO A 9 -2.67 -15.34 13.58
CA PRO A 9 -3.84 -15.83 12.85
C PRO A 9 -4.03 -15.19 11.47
N LEU A 10 -3.25 -14.16 11.14
CA LEU A 10 -3.42 -13.37 9.93
C LEU A 10 -2.36 -13.74 8.89
N THR A 11 -2.77 -13.76 7.63
CA THR A 11 -1.88 -13.86 6.48
C THR A 11 -2.05 -12.64 5.60
N TYR A 12 -0.94 -11.94 5.33
CA TYR A 12 -0.89 -10.73 4.53
C TYR A 12 -0.28 -11.02 3.17
N THR A 13 -0.85 -10.45 2.11
CA THR A 13 -0.25 -10.44 0.78
C THR A 13 -0.25 -9.02 0.25
N VAL A 14 0.92 -8.52 -0.13
CA VAL A 14 1.04 -7.23 -0.83
C VAL A 14 0.81 -7.47 -2.33
N LEU A 15 -0.30 -6.96 -2.83
CA LEU A 15 -0.71 -7.14 -4.22
C LEU A 15 0.09 -6.20 -5.12
N ASP A 16 0.09 -4.91 -4.80
CA ASP A 16 0.80 -3.85 -5.51
C ASP A 16 1.16 -2.67 -4.59
N THR A 17 1.92 -1.73 -5.15
CA THR A 17 2.30 -0.46 -4.52
C THR A 17 2.31 0.63 -5.58
N GLU A 18 1.78 1.80 -5.27
CA GLU A 18 1.71 2.94 -6.18
C GLU A 18 2.23 4.21 -5.49
N TRP A 19 3.09 4.97 -6.18
CA TRP A 19 3.58 6.26 -5.72
C TRP A 19 2.76 7.39 -6.31
N LYS A 20 2.23 8.30 -5.48
CA LYS A 20 1.42 9.44 -5.91
C LYS A 20 1.98 10.77 -5.41
N GLU A 21 1.99 11.76 -6.29
CA GLU A 21 2.40 13.13 -5.95
C GLU A 21 1.27 13.94 -5.29
N SER A 22 0.02 13.54 -5.52
CA SER A 22 -1.17 14.10 -4.89
C SER A 22 -2.27 13.05 -4.76
N LEU A 23 -3.24 13.32 -3.89
CA LEU A 23 -4.49 12.57 -3.79
C LEU A 23 -5.66 13.51 -4.06
N GLU A 24 -6.57 13.13 -4.94
CA GLU A 24 -7.77 13.91 -5.24
C GLU A 24 -8.81 13.74 -4.12
N GLY A 25 -9.06 14.80 -3.34
CA GLY A 25 -10.04 14.80 -2.26
C GLY A 25 -11.28 15.65 -2.57
N SER A 26 -12.30 15.54 -1.73
CA SER A 26 -13.54 16.33 -1.85
C SER A 26 -13.33 17.85 -1.71
N LEU A 27 -12.24 18.26 -1.05
CA LEU A 27 -11.85 19.66 -0.86
C LEU A 27 -10.72 20.11 -1.82
N GLY A 28 -10.37 19.28 -2.79
CA GLY A 28 -9.27 19.50 -3.74
C GLY A 28 -8.10 18.54 -3.54
N ALA A 29 -7.03 18.75 -4.31
CA ALA A 29 -5.83 17.93 -4.27
C ALA A 29 -5.11 18.06 -2.92
N LYS A 30 -4.93 16.94 -2.23
CA LYS A 30 -4.10 16.81 -1.03
C LYS A 30 -2.66 16.61 -1.47
N LEU A 31 -1.75 17.40 -0.92
CA LEU A 31 -0.31 17.27 -1.13
C LEU A 31 0.35 16.58 0.08
N PRO A 32 1.30 15.66 -0.15
CA PRO A 32 2.08 15.04 0.91
C PRO A 32 3.22 15.96 1.37
N GLU A 33 3.80 15.68 2.54
CA GLU A 33 5.09 16.23 2.97
C GLU A 33 6.23 15.70 2.10
N HIS A 34 6.16 14.42 1.69
CA HIS A 34 7.16 13.78 0.84
C HIS A 34 6.55 13.23 -0.44
N ARG A 35 5.87 12.10 -0.34
CA ARG A 35 5.16 11.43 -1.44
C ARG A 35 4.21 10.40 -0.85
N PHE A 36 3.04 10.25 -1.45
CA PHE A 36 2.13 9.20 -1.04
C PHE A 36 2.60 7.85 -1.57
N LEU A 37 2.70 6.87 -0.67
CA LEU A 37 2.84 5.47 -1.00
C LEU A 37 1.52 4.77 -0.66
N VAL A 38 0.80 4.37 -1.70
CA VAL A 38 -0.42 3.56 -1.59
C VAL A 38 -0.02 2.10 -1.70
N VAL A 39 -0.43 1.28 -0.74
CA VAL A 39 -0.13 -0.16 -0.74
C VAL A 39 -1.42 -0.93 -0.78
N ASN A 40 -1.60 -1.77 -1.81
CA ASN A 40 -2.74 -2.67 -1.92
C ASN A 40 -2.44 -3.99 -1.20
N VAL A 41 -3.23 -4.30 -0.19
CA VAL A 41 -3.03 -5.46 0.68
C VAL A 41 -4.25 -6.35 0.72
N SER A 42 -3.99 -7.65 0.80
CA SER A 42 -4.96 -8.70 1.09
C SER A 42 -4.64 -9.31 2.45
N ILE A 43 -5.63 -9.42 3.33
CA ILE A 43 -5.47 -9.87 4.71
C ILE A 43 -6.50 -10.96 4.99
N THR A 44 -6.04 -12.19 5.18
CA THR A 44 -6.90 -13.34 5.46
C THR A 44 -6.81 -13.72 6.93
N ASN A 45 -7.96 -13.90 7.58
CA ASN A 45 -8.03 -14.44 8.94
C ASN A 45 -8.24 -15.96 8.91
N GLY A 46 -7.23 -16.69 9.38
CA GLY A 46 -7.24 -18.16 9.48
C GLY A 46 -7.75 -18.70 10.83
N SER A 47 -8.14 -17.83 11.78
CA SER A 47 -8.63 -18.24 13.09
C SER A 47 -10.14 -18.50 13.12
N GLY A 48 -10.62 -19.03 14.24
CA GLY A 48 -12.04 -19.25 14.50
C GLY A 48 -12.79 -18.07 15.12
N GLY A 49 -12.12 -16.92 15.34
CA GLY A 49 -12.73 -15.71 15.90
C GLY A 49 -12.48 -14.48 15.03
N ASP A 50 -13.21 -13.39 15.28
CA ASP A 50 -12.95 -12.11 14.63
C ASP A 50 -11.58 -11.57 15.07
N VAL A 51 -10.80 -11.06 14.13
CA VAL A 51 -9.51 -10.41 14.41
C VAL A 51 -9.55 -8.98 13.90
N ASN A 52 -9.20 -8.02 14.76
CA ASN A 52 -9.10 -6.62 14.35
C ASN A 52 -7.66 -6.29 13.91
N VAL A 53 -7.53 -5.66 12.76
CA VAL A 53 -6.23 -5.28 12.19
C VAL A 53 -5.88 -3.83 12.57
N PRO A 54 -4.74 -3.59 13.27
CA PRO A 54 -4.29 -2.24 13.61
C PRO A 54 -3.64 -1.55 12.41
N LEU A 55 -3.40 -0.23 12.56
CA LEU A 55 -2.66 0.56 11.57
C LEU A 55 -1.23 0.02 11.48
N LEU A 56 -0.75 -0.16 10.26
CA LEU A 56 0.55 -0.74 10.01
C LEU A 56 1.64 0.34 10.00
N ALA A 57 2.88 -0.08 9.83
CA ALA A 57 4.00 0.83 9.73
C ALA A 57 5.00 0.39 8.65
N LEU A 58 5.68 1.34 8.04
CA LEU A 58 6.84 1.11 7.20
C LEU A 58 8.11 1.32 8.03
N ILE A 59 9.12 0.49 7.78
CA ILE A 59 10.47 0.62 8.31
C ILE A 59 11.39 0.88 7.12
N ASP A 60 12.16 1.96 7.15
CA ASP A 60 13.15 2.26 6.11
C ASP A 60 14.48 1.52 6.34
N ALA A 61 15.46 1.79 5.48
CA ALA A 61 16.79 1.17 5.55
C ALA A 61 17.58 1.57 6.81
N ASP A 62 17.30 2.73 7.39
CA ASP A 62 17.92 3.25 8.60
C ASP A 62 17.19 2.78 9.87
N GLY A 63 16.11 2.00 9.72
CA GLY A 63 15.28 1.51 10.81
C GLY A 63 14.25 2.52 11.31
N LYS A 64 14.06 3.66 10.62
CA LYS A 64 13.06 4.65 10.98
C LYS A 64 11.67 4.16 10.62
N GLU A 65 10.75 4.39 11.55
CA GLU A 65 9.36 4.00 11.42
C GLU A 65 8.50 5.14 10.84
N TYR A 66 7.62 4.79 9.90
CA TYR A 66 6.60 5.64 9.33
C TYR A 66 5.24 4.98 9.50
N ARG A 67 4.35 5.61 10.26
CA ARG A 67 3.03 5.07 10.57
C ARG A 67 2.08 5.22 9.37
N GLU A 68 1.19 4.25 9.19
CA GLU A 68 0.05 4.37 8.27
C GLU A 68 -0.79 5.61 8.63
N MET A 69 -1.17 6.37 7.60
CA MET A 69 -2.01 7.54 7.76
C MET A 69 -3.41 7.16 8.20
N ASP A 70 -3.96 7.92 9.14
CA ASP A 70 -5.32 7.75 9.65
C ASP A 70 -6.40 8.47 8.82
N LYS A 71 -5.99 9.06 7.69
CA LYS A 71 -6.80 9.88 6.78
C LYS A 71 -6.57 9.44 5.34
N GLY A 72 -7.48 8.64 4.80
CA GLY A 72 -7.40 8.09 3.45
C GLY A 72 -8.28 8.80 2.41
N GLU A 73 -8.64 10.07 2.58
CA GLU A 73 -9.41 10.77 1.56
C GLU A 73 -8.68 10.75 0.21
N GLY A 74 -9.40 10.44 -0.86
CA GLY A 74 -8.84 10.29 -2.21
C GLY A 74 -8.17 8.95 -2.49
N VAL A 75 -8.13 8.03 -1.52
CA VAL A 75 -7.67 6.65 -1.71
C VAL A 75 -8.87 5.74 -1.95
N ALA A 76 -8.97 5.18 -3.15
CA ALA A 76 -10.01 4.21 -3.49
C ALA A 76 -9.88 2.95 -2.61
N GLN A 77 -10.99 2.38 -2.14
CA GLN A 77 -11.00 1.17 -1.30
C GLN A 77 -10.04 1.25 -0.09
N TRP A 78 -9.90 2.43 0.50
CA TRP A 78 -9.13 2.59 1.72
C TRP A 78 -9.73 1.72 2.84
N LEU A 79 -8.87 0.98 3.53
CA LEU A 79 -9.32 0.04 4.56
C LEU A 79 -9.91 0.71 5.80
N GLY A 80 -9.64 2.00 6.00
CA GLY A 80 -10.11 2.73 7.17
C GLY A 80 -9.46 2.28 8.48
N LEU A 81 -9.98 2.82 9.59
CA LEU A 81 -9.41 2.59 10.93
C LEU A 81 -9.95 1.33 11.60
N LEU A 82 -11.20 0.98 11.32
CA LEU A 82 -11.87 -0.18 11.88
C LEU A 82 -11.81 -1.33 10.87
N ARG A 83 -10.98 -2.33 11.16
CA ARG A 83 -10.69 -3.42 10.23
C ARG A 83 -10.92 -4.77 10.89
N PRO A 84 -12.17 -5.10 11.28
CA PRO A 84 -12.50 -6.45 11.71
C PRO A 84 -12.44 -7.39 10.50
N VAL A 85 -11.76 -8.52 10.67
CA VAL A 85 -11.72 -9.61 9.69
C VAL A 85 -12.36 -10.83 10.35
N PRO A 86 -13.59 -11.22 9.96
CA PRO A 86 -14.24 -12.39 10.52
C PRO A 86 -13.50 -13.70 10.21
N PRO A 87 -13.83 -14.81 10.90
CA PRO A 87 -13.24 -16.12 10.66
C PRO A 87 -13.31 -16.54 9.19
N ALA A 88 -12.20 -17.05 8.65
CA ALA A 88 -12.08 -17.52 7.27
C ALA A 88 -12.42 -16.47 6.18
N GLN A 89 -12.46 -15.18 6.54
CA GLN A 89 -12.69 -14.09 5.60
C GLN A 89 -11.38 -13.42 5.19
N THR A 90 -11.46 -12.69 4.08
CA THR A 90 -10.35 -11.87 3.56
C THR A 90 -10.79 -10.42 3.41
N LEU A 91 -10.01 -9.52 3.99
CA LEU A 91 -10.12 -8.08 3.81
C LEU A 91 -9.13 -7.63 2.74
N ASN A 92 -9.61 -6.89 1.74
CA ASN A 92 -8.78 -6.38 0.64
C ASN A 92 -8.97 -4.87 0.49
N GLY A 93 -7.89 -4.15 0.23
CA GLY A 93 -7.95 -2.72 -0.04
C GLY A 93 -6.61 -2.02 0.17
N HIS A 94 -6.67 -0.71 0.25
CA HIS A 94 -5.48 0.14 0.27
C HIS A 94 -5.21 0.71 1.66
N ILE A 95 -3.93 0.80 1.97
CA ILE A 95 -3.37 1.58 3.08
C ILE A 95 -2.46 2.68 2.52
N LEU A 96 -2.29 3.75 3.29
CA LEU A 96 -1.64 4.97 2.81
C LEU A 96 -0.51 5.41 3.75
N PHE A 97 0.60 5.83 3.18
CA PHE A 97 1.73 6.43 3.90
C PHE A 97 2.18 7.71 3.20
N ASP A 98 2.78 8.63 3.96
CA ASP A 98 3.49 9.79 3.46
C ASP A 98 4.97 9.65 3.84
N VAL A 99 5.80 9.29 2.84
CA VAL A 99 7.19 8.87 3.06
C VAL A 99 8.11 9.35 1.94
N PRO A 100 9.41 9.54 2.20
CA PRO A 100 10.41 9.73 1.16
C PRO A 100 10.35 8.64 0.08
N LEU A 101 10.83 8.94 -1.14
CA LEU A 101 10.93 7.91 -2.17
C LEU A 101 12.02 6.90 -1.78
N GLY A 102 11.67 5.62 -1.66
CA GLY A 102 12.61 4.60 -1.19
C GLY A 102 12.07 3.18 -1.19
N GLY A 103 12.92 2.23 -0.80
CA GLY A 103 12.51 0.87 -0.47
C GLY A 103 12.20 0.75 1.02
N TYR A 104 11.20 -0.05 1.38
CA TYR A 104 10.71 -0.17 2.74
C TYR A 104 10.47 -1.63 3.13
N LYS A 105 10.34 -1.88 4.42
CA LYS A 105 9.71 -3.09 4.96
C LYS A 105 8.39 -2.72 5.59
N LEU A 106 7.30 -3.36 5.17
CA LEU A 106 6.00 -3.23 5.82
C LEU A 106 6.00 -4.10 7.08
N ARG A 107 5.82 -3.47 8.25
CA ARG A 107 5.57 -4.15 9.51
C ARG A 107 4.10 -4.53 9.60
N ILE A 108 3.84 -5.82 9.43
CA ILE A 108 2.51 -6.44 9.58
C ILE A 108 2.31 -6.95 11.01
N SER A 109 1.06 -7.13 11.40
CA SER A 109 0.64 -7.42 12.78
C SER A 109 -0.21 -8.67 12.85
N SER A 110 -0.12 -9.44 13.93
CA SER A 110 -1.06 -10.54 14.21
C SER A 110 -2.48 -10.08 14.53
N GLY A 111 -2.68 -8.78 14.73
CA GLY A 111 -3.93 -8.21 15.21
C GLY A 111 -4.27 -8.66 16.64
N GLY A 112 -5.49 -8.33 17.07
CA GLY A 112 -5.97 -8.67 18.42
C GLY A 112 -5.53 -7.65 19.47
N ASP A 113 -5.22 -8.14 20.68
CA ASP A 113 -4.80 -7.29 21.80
C ASP A 113 -3.34 -6.85 21.64
N ALA A 114 -3.10 -5.54 21.81
CA ALA A 114 -1.80 -4.90 21.66
C ALA A 114 -0.73 -5.50 22.60
N GLU A 115 -1.11 -6.02 23.77
CA GLU A 115 -0.16 -6.65 24.70
C GLU A 115 0.36 -8.01 24.22
N SER A 116 -0.38 -8.67 23.32
CA SER A 116 -0.07 -9.98 22.76
C SER A 116 0.32 -9.95 21.28
N GLU A 117 0.42 -8.74 20.73
CA GLU A 117 0.66 -8.51 19.31
C GLU A 117 2.07 -8.95 18.91
N THR A 118 2.14 -9.79 17.87
CA THR A 118 3.39 -10.13 17.21
C THR A 118 3.45 -9.47 15.84
N THR A 119 4.67 -9.20 15.37
CA THR A 119 4.88 -8.53 14.10
C THR A 119 5.82 -9.30 13.18
N ALA A 120 5.70 -9.06 11.88
CA ALA A 120 6.60 -9.55 10.86
C ALA A 120 6.90 -8.45 9.85
N LEU A 121 7.94 -8.65 9.03
CA LEU A 121 8.37 -7.67 8.02
C LEU A 121 8.19 -8.25 6.61
N VAL A 122 7.59 -7.46 5.73
CA VAL A 122 7.42 -7.77 4.30
C VAL A 122 8.17 -6.74 3.47
N ASP A 123 9.05 -7.19 2.57
CA ASP A 123 9.82 -6.28 1.73
C ASP A 123 8.94 -5.59 0.67
N LEU A 124 9.01 -4.26 0.63
CA LEU A 124 8.43 -3.38 -0.37
C LEU A 124 9.55 -2.72 -1.19
N PRO A 125 9.97 -3.34 -2.32
CA PRO A 125 11.01 -2.75 -3.15
C PRO A 125 10.51 -1.45 -3.81
N LEU A 126 11.40 -0.47 -3.96
CA LEU A 126 11.09 0.75 -4.71
C LEU A 126 10.73 0.39 -6.16
N ARG A 127 9.51 0.71 -6.56
CA ARG A 127 9.03 0.58 -7.94
C ARG A 127 8.70 1.97 -8.46
N VAL A 128 9.56 2.49 -9.32
CA VAL A 128 9.24 3.68 -10.10
C VAL A 128 8.57 3.17 -11.37
N GLU A 129 7.25 3.31 -11.47
CA GLU A 129 6.57 3.02 -12.73
C GLU A 129 7.10 4.00 -13.78
N ALA A 130 7.63 3.46 -14.88
CA ALA A 130 7.98 4.28 -16.02
C ALA A 130 6.68 4.87 -16.58
N PRO A 131 6.62 6.19 -16.88
CA PRO A 131 5.43 6.77 -17.49
C PRO A 131 5.12 6.01 -18.79
N PRO A 132 3.83 5.82 -19.13
CA PRO A 132 3.47 5.20 -20.39
C PRO A 132 4.15 5.99 -21.50
N ILE A 133 5.03 5.32 -22.25
CA ILE A 133 5.67 5.90 -23.43
C ILE A 133 4.52 6.19 -24.40
N LYS A 134 4.03 7.44 -24.43
CA LYS A 134 3.12 7.89 -25.49
C LYS A 134 3.85 7.62 -26.80
N GLY A 135 3.27 6.73 -27.60
CA GLY A 135 3.87 6.22 -28.82
C GLY A 135 4.52 7.33 -29.63
N VAL A 136 5.78 7.10 -29.98
CA VAL A 136 6.43 7.75 -31.11
C VAL A 136 5.77 7.26 -32.39
N ASP A 137 4.54 7.71 -32.66
CA ASP A 137 3.99 7.57 -34.00
C ASP A 137 4.69 8.62 -34.86
N SER A 138 5.62 8.08 -35.64
CA SER A 138 6.63 8.80 -36.39
C SER A 138 5.99 9.77 -37.39
N LEU A 139 6.46 11.01 -37.33
CA LEU A 139 6.38 11.94 -38.44
C LEU A 139 7.11 11.36 -39.67
N ALA A 140 6.53 11.62 -40.84
CA ALA A 140 7.13 11.69 -42.18
C ALA A 140 6.97 10.50 -43.14
N THR A 141 6.08 10.68 -44.12
CA THR A 141 6.35 10.33 -45.52
C THR A 141 6.46 11.65 -46.30
N PRO A 142 7.64 12.06 -46.80
CA PRO A 142 7.71 13.14 -47.78
C PRO A 142 7.26 12.60 -49.14
N ALA A 143 6.15 13.12 -49.66
CA ALA A 143 5.76 12.90 -51.04
C ALA A 143 6.75 13.62 -51.97
N SER A 144 7.39 12.86 -52.86
CA SER A 144 8.25 13.38 -53.94
C SER A 144 7.43 13.66 -55.21
N PRO A 145 7.88 14.58 -56.08
CA PRO A 145 7.02 15.24 -57.07
C PRO A 145 6.93 14.47 -58.39
N LYS A 146 5.91 14.78 -59.19
CA LYS A 146 5.90 14.54 -60.63
C LYS A 146 5.20 15.68 -61.36
#